data_AF-A0AAW8PZY7-F1
#
_entry.id   AF-A0AAW8PZY7-F1
#
_cell.length_a   1.000
_cell.length_b   1.000
_cell.length_c   1.000
_cell.angle_alpha   90.00
_cell.angle_beta   90.00
_cell.angle_gamma   90.00
#
_symmetry.space_group_name_H-M   'P 1'
#
loop_
_entity.id
_entity.type
_entity.pdbx_description
1 polymer ?
#
loop_
_entity_poly.entity_id
_entity_poly.type
_entity_poly.pdbx_seq_one_letter_code
_entity_poly.pdbx_strand_id
1 'polypeptide(L)' 'MAHEWKDVHQGAEGIFNYGKRKCTNCGAEQTKESIHEWGRVKGYRWTPKVGRCKPNKLQ' A
#
# COMPACT_ATOMS: atom_id res chain seq x y z
N MET A 1 14.83 -3.52 -8.93
CA MET A 1 13.70 -2.91 -9.65
C MET A 1 12.90 -2.08 -8.64
N ALA A 2 12.32 -0.95 -9.03
CA ALA A 2 11.41 -0.21 -8.16
C ALA A 2 10.08 -0.97 -8.04
N HIS A 3 9.35 -0.79 -6.93
CA HIS A 3 8.01 -1.33 -6.80
C HIS A 3 7.02 -0.49 -7.61
N GLU A 4 6.12 -1.16 -8.32
CA GLU A 4 4.99 -0.52 -8.98
C GLU A 4 3.74 -0.76 -8.14
N TRP A 5 3.31 0.26 -7.40
CA TRP A 5 2.18 0.17 -6.49
C TRP A 5 0.86 0.41 -7.21
N LYS A 6 -0.11 -0.46 -6.95
CA LYS A 6 -1.49 -0.29 -7.38
C LYS A 6 -2.42 -0.36 -6.17
N ASP A 7 -3.28 0.64 -6.02
CA ASP A 7 -4.27 0.66 -4.94
C ASP A 7 -5.23 -0.52 -5.07
N VAL A 8 -5.47 -1.19 -3.95
CA VAL A 8 -6.39 -2.33 -3.90
C VAL A 8 -7.79 -1.79 -3.67
N HIS A 9 -8.44 -1.37 -4.74
CA HIS A 9 -9.86 -1.02 -4.74
C HIS A 9 -10.67 -2.28 -5.04
N GLN A 10 -11.06 -3.05 -4.02
CA GLN A 10 -11.93 -4.21 -4.23
C GLN A 10 -13.38 -3.87 -3.85
N GLY A 11 -14.16 -3.51 -4.88
CA GLY A 11 -15.58 -3.87 -5.11
C GLY A 11 -16.69 -3.48 -4.13
N ALA A 12 -17.73 -2.83 -4.69
CA ALA A 12 -19.17 -2.71 -4.36
C ALA A 12 -19.66 -2.46 -2.91
N GLU A 13 -18.99 -2.91 -1.86
CA GLU A 13 -19.46 -2.81 -0.48
C GLU A 13 -18.63 -1.81 0.33
N GLY A 14 -18.75 -0.53 -0.05
CA GLY A 14 -18.79 0.62 0.86
C GLY A 14 -17.61 0.96 1.77
N ILE A 15 -16.59 0.11 1.94
CA ILE A 15 -15.40 0.42 2.73
C ILE A 15 -14.27 0.68 1.74
N PHE A 16 -14.19 1.93 1.29
CA PHE A 16 -13.03 2.40 0.56
C PHE A 16 -11.76 2.12 1.39
N ASN A 17 -11.02 1.08 1.02
CA ASN A 17 -9.73 0.76 1.61
C ASN A 17 -8.68 1.76 1.07
N TYR A 18 -8.83 3.06 1.41
CA TYR A 18 -7.90 4.16 1.07
C TYR A 18 -6.53 4.05 1.77
N GLY A 19 -6.15 2.83 2.12
CA GLY A 19 -4.96 2.53 2.88
C GLY A 19 -4.39 1.15 2.61
N LYS A 20 -4.69 0.51 1.47
CA LYS A 20 -3.99 -0.71 1.04
C LYS A 20 -3.60 -0.62 -0.43
N ARG A 21 -2.34 -0.90 -0.72
CA ARG A 21 -1.79 -0.97 -2.07
C ARG A 21 -0.91 -2.20 -2.24
N LYS A 22 -0.90 -2.77 -3.43
CA LYS A 22 -0.16 -3.99 -3.74
C LYS A 22 0.77 -3.74 -4.92
N CYS A 23 1.99 -4.27 -4.84
CA CYS A 23 2.94 -4.23 -5.92
C CYS A 23 2.51 -5.22 -7.01
N THR A 24 2.30 -4.75 -8.23
CA THR A 24 1.96 -5.59 -9.39
C THR A 24 3.06 -6.57 -9.74
N ASN A 25 4.33 -6.16 -9.55
CA ASN A 25 5.51 -6.93 -9.98
C ASN A 25 5.97 -8.02 -9.01
N CYS A 26 5.71 -7.87 -7.71
CA CYS A 26 6.17 -8.83 -6.70
C CYS A 26 5.08 -9.26 -5.71
N GLY A 27 3.87 -8.71 -5.83
CA GLY A 27 2.76 -9.01 -4.92
C GLY A 27 2.93 -8.47 -3.50
N ALA A 28 3.99 -7.71 -3.20
CA ALA A 28 4.18 -7.11 -1.88
C ALA A 28 3.03 -6.16 -1.55
N GLU A 29 2.57 -6.14 -0.31
CA GLU A 29 1.46 -5.31 0.15
C GLU A 29 1.97 -4.19 1.06
N GLN A 30 1.36 -3.02 0.95
CA GLN A 30 1.58 -1.88 1.82
C GLN A 30 0.25 -1.34 2.33
N THR A 31 0.24 -1.04 3.62
CA THR A 31 -0.89 -0.47 4.33
C THR A 31 -0.55 0.97 4.74
N LYS A 32 -1.54 1.86 4.66
CA LYS A 32 -1.45 3.24 5.13
C LYS A 32 -1.91 3.28 6.58
N GLU A 33 -0.98 3.58 7.47
CA GLU A 33 -1.25 3.73 8.90
C GLU A 33 -1.26 5.22 9.27
N SER A 34 -2.22 5.61 10.09
CA SER A 34 -2.28 6.94 10.72
C SER A 34 -1.30 6.97 11.90
N ILE A 35 -0.27 7.80 11.81
CA ILE A 35 0.80 7.84 12.83
C ILE A 35 0.52 8.92 13.88
N HIS A 36 -0.11 10.02 13.47
CA HIS A 36 -0.46 11.11 14.37
C HIS A 36 -1.71 11.83 13.86
N GLU A 37 -2.49 12.37 14.80
CA GLU A 37 -3.57 13.30 14.52
C GLU A 37 -3.38 14.52 15.42
N TRP A 38 -2.94 15.63 14.83
CA TRP A 38 -2.79 16.92 15.51
C TRP A 38 -3.92 17.84 15.03
N GLY A 39 -5.05 17.81 15.73
CA GLY A 39 -6.25 18.54 15.34
C GLY A 39 -6.76 18.09 13.96
N ARG A 40 -6.64 18.96 12.95
CA ARG A 40 -7.02 18.66 11.55
C ARG A 40 -5.90 18.00 10.73
N VAL A 41 -4.66 17.99 11.23
CA VAL A 41 -3.52 17.42 10.52
C VAL A 41 -3.44 15.93 10.83
N LYS A 42 -3.62 15.10 9.80
CA LYS A 42 -3.44 13.65 9.91
C LYS A 42 -2.14 13.25 9.20
N GLY A 43 -1.20 12.70 9.96
CA GLY A 43 0.03 12.14 9.44
C GLY A 43 -0.18 10.69 9.08
N TYR A 44 0.21 10.32 7.86
CA TYR A 44 0.10 8.96 7.38
C TYR A 44 1.45 8.41 6.97
N ARG A 45 1.65 7.11 7.17
CA ARG A 45 2.82 6.38 6.67
C ARG A 45 2.41 5.08 6.04
N TRP A 46 3.09 4.74 4.96
CA TRP A 46 2.98 3.44 4.33
C TRP A 46 3.94 2.45 4.98
N THR A 47 3.42 1.32 5.44
CA THR A 47 4.16 0.22 6.07
C THR A 47 3.77 -1.12 5.43
N PRO A 48 4.69 -2.09 5.34
CA PRO A 48 6.11 -2.00 5.65
C PRO A 48 6.85 -1.07 4.67
N LYS A 49 8.01 -0.51 5.09
CA LYS A 49 8.95 0.16 4.18
C LYS A 49 9.63 -0.91 3.33
N VAL A 50 8.91 -1.38 2.31
CA VAL A 50 9.39 -2.32 1.32
C VAL A 50 10.63 -1.78 0.61
N GLY A 51 11.65 -2.63 0.49
CA GLY A 51 12.93 -2.31 -0.13
C GLY A 51 12.86 -2.29 -1.65
N ARG A 52 13.82 -2.94 -2.33
CA ARG A 52 13.75 -3.10 -3.78
C ARG A 52 12.79 -4.25 -4.12
N CYS A 53 12.01 -4.05 -5.17
CA CYS A 53 11.13 -5.08 -5.73
C CYS A 53 12.01 -6.24 -6.21
N LYS A 54 11.81 -7.43 -5.60
CA LYS A 54 12.33 -8.69 -6.14
C LYS A 54 11.32 -9.15 -7.20
N PRO A 55 11.68 -9.18 -8.48
CA PRO A 55 10.78 -9.70 -9.50
C PRO A 55 10.42 -11.14 -9.09
N ASN A 56 9.13 -11.38 -8.87
CA ASN A 56 8.68 -12.74 -8.70
C ASN A 56 8.70 -13.34 -10.10
N LYS A 57 9.82 -13.97 -10.46
CA LYS A 57 9.85 -14.89 -11.61
C LYS A 57 8.96 -16.07 -11.21
N LEU A 58 7.64 -15.92 -11.31
CA LEU A 58 6.84 -17.08 -11.62
C LEU A 58 7.23 -17.43 -13.06
N GLN A 59 8.00 -18.50 -13.14
CA GLN A 59 8.36 -19.21 -14.37
C GLN A 59 7.11 -19.65 -15.12
#